data_AF-A0A959DF09-F1
#
_entry.id   AF-A0A959DF09-F1
#
_cell.length_a   1.000
_cell.length_b   1.000
_cell.length_c   1.000
_cell.angle_alpha   90.00
_cell.angle_beta   90.00
_cell.angle_gamma   90.00
#
_symmetry.space_group_name_H-M   'P 1'
#
loop_
_entity.id
_entity.type
_entity.pdbx_description
1 polymer ?
#
loop_
_entity_poly.entity_id
_entity_poly.type
_entity_poly.pdbx_seq_one_letter_code
_entity_poly.pdbx_strand_id
1 'polypeptide(L)'
;MKALLLTALPLFLGLSTLSGQVTLRNSLTGKTRTLKAEGQIGLGLPFQGPELDCGYRLLNGKLLDTQKKLIRVLPADEVKTLDFNNGLAKKEEIRYGNIRGLPPISLPVADIGHLTYRRKGAEDWNNLGVVATTLSALSALVIAPLASINYSKGEFNSDQYFRWAGYSLGLTGVGVALLIGSKKRHFDLQRPGQAAGKKLWVIEK
;
A
#
# COMPACT_ATOMS: atom_id res chain seq x y z
N MET A 1 -33.33 -44.64 -9.07
CA MET A 1 -32.44 -43.70 -9.76
C MET A 1 -32.20 -42.51 -8.85
N LYS A 2 -31.00 -42.36 -8.28
CA LYS A 2 -30.57 -41.17 -7.53
C LYS A 2 -29.42 -40.54 -8.31
N ALA A 3 -29.62 -39.31 -8.77
CA ALA A 3 -28.66 -38.57 -9.58
C ALA A 3 -27.49 -38.08 -8.71
N LEU A 4 -26.26 -38.33 -9.20
CA LEU A 4 -25.02 -37.72 -8.73
C LEU A 4 -25.07 -36.21 -8.96
N LEU A 5 -24.69 -35.43 -7.95
CA LEU A 5 -24.23 -34.05 -8.12
C LEU A 5 -22.73 -34.03 -7.77
N LEU A 6 -21.91 -34.10 -8.83
CA LEU A 6 -20.47 -33.83 -8.77
C LEU A 6 -20.28 -32.34 -8.47
N THR A 7 -19.81 -32.01 -7.29
CA THR A 7 -19.27 -30.68 -6.98
C THR A 7 -17.85 -30.60 -7.53
N ALA A 8 -17.69 -29.89 -8.65
CA ALA A 8 -16.39 -29.54 -9.20
C ALA A 8 -15.72 -28.49 -8.29
N LEU A 9 -14.76 -28.95 -7.48
CA LEU A 9 -13.85 -28.09 -6.72
C LEU A 9 -12.82 -27.49 -7.70
N PRO A 10 -12.71 -26.17 -7.88
CA PRO A 10 -11.63 -25.62 -8.69
C PRO A 10 -10.30 -25.76 -7.95
N LEU A 11 -9.49 -26.71 -8.44
CA LEU A 11 -8.07 -26.85 -8.15
C LEU A 11 -7.33 -25.59 -8.62
N PHE A 12 -7.17 -24.62 -7.72
CA PHE A 12 -6.18 -23.54 -7.88
C PHE A 12 -4.78 -24.15 -7.70
N LEU A 13 -4.23 -24.67 -8.79
CA LEU A 13 -2.80 -24.96 -8.92
C LEU A 13 -2.04 -23.62 -8.93
N GLY A 14 -1.68 -23.14 -7.75
CA GLY A 14 -0.72 -22.06 -7.59
C GLY A 14 0.67 -22.55 -7.97
N LEU A 15 1.08 -22.32 -9.22
CA LEU A 15 2.50 -22.23 -9.54
C LEU A 15 3.07 -21.03 -8.77
N SER A 16 3.58 -21.28 -7.57
CA SER A 16 4.44 -20.32 -6.89
C SER A 16 5.79 -20.33 -7.60
N THR A 17 5.92 -19.51 -8.63
CA THR A 17 7.23 -19.03 -9.07
C THR A 17 7.97 -18.54 -7.82
N LEU A 18 9.17 -19.04 -7.56
CA LEU A 18 10.05 -18.54 -6.51
C LEU A 18 10.19 -17.03 -6.71
N SER A 19 9.38 -16.26 -5.98
CA SER A 19 9.39 -14.80 -6.04
C SER A 19 10.56 -14.34 -5.20
N GLY A 20 11.53 -13.63 -5.78
CA GLY A 20 12.47 -12.87 -4.97
C GLY A 20 11.73 -11.95 -4.04
N GLN A 21 11.98 -12.14 -2.75
CA GLN A 21 11.37 -11.40 -1.67
C GLN A 21 12.43 -10.49 -1.07
N VAL A 22 12.08 -9.24 -0.80
CA VAL A 22 12.97 -8.33 -0.07
C VAL A 22 12.64 -8.44 1.40
N THR A 23 13.58 -8.92 2.22
CA THR A 23 13.38 -8.98 3.66
C THR A 23 13.97 -7.74 4.31
N LEU A 24 13.16 -7.01 5.07
CA LEU A 24 13.58 -5.91 5.91
C LEU A 24 13.72 -6.41 7.34
N ARG A 25 14.82 -6.11 8.00
CA ARG A 25 15.00 -6.33 9.44
C ARG A 25 15.15 -5.00 10.15
N ASN A 26 14.40 -4.81 11.23
CA ASN A 26 14.56 -3.65 12.06
C ASN A 26 15.91 -3.71 12.80
N SER A 27 16.69 -2.64 12.70
CA SER A 27 18.08 -2.59 13.18
C SER A 27 18.22 -2.80 14.69
N LEU A 28 17.21 -2.43 15.49
CA LEU A 28 17.26 -2.52 16.95
C LEU A 28 16.42 -3.66 17.51
N THR A 29 15.20 -3.88 16.99
CA THR A 29 14.27 -4.88 17.52
C THR A 29 14.43 -6.25 16.88
N GLY A 30 15.18 -6.36 15.78
CA GLY A 30 15.34 -7.61 15.03
C GLY A 30 14.08 -8.09 14.30
N LYS A 31 12.95 -7.36 14.38
CA LYS A 31 11.71 -7.71 13.68
C LYS A 31 11.94 -7.74 12.17
N THR A 32 11.53 -8.83 11.52
CA THR A 32 11.63 -8.99 10.07
C THR A 32 10.30 -8.72 9.38
N ARG A 33 10.36 -8.20 8.15
CA ARG A 33 9.24 -7.88 7.28
C ARG A 33 9.58 -8.19 5.84
N THR A 34 8.80 -9.07 5.23
CA THR A 34 9.03 -9.48 3.85
C THR A 34 8.16 -8.69 2.89
N LEU A 35 8.78 -8.05 1.91
CA LEU A 35 8.13 -7.37 0.80
C LEU A 35 8.02 -8.35 -0.36
N LYS A 36 6.80 -8.49 -0.89
CA LYS A 36 6.53 -9.38 -2.02
C LYS A 36 6.81 -8.64 -3.33
N ALA A 37 7.30 -9.37 -4.32
CA ALA A 37 7.40 -8.88 -5.69
C ALA A 37 6.04 -8.38 -6.21
N GLU A 38 6.07 -7.52 -7.22
CA GLU A 38 4.92 -6.85 -7.85
C GLU A 38 4.16 -5.85 -6.98
N GLY A 39 4.56 -5.66 -5.71
CA GLY A 39 4.06 -4.55 -4.90
C GLY A 39 4.51 -3.20 -5.45
N GLN A 40 3.72 -2.16 -5.19
CA GLN A 40 4.13 -0.79 -5.45
C GLN A 40 5.20 -0.38 -4.44
N ILE A 41 6.31 0.14 -4.94
CA ILE A 41 7.43 0.62 -4.14
C ILE A 41 7.74 2.07 -4.51
N GLY A 42 8.03 2.88 -3.50
CA GLY A 42 8.59 4.22 -3.66
C GLY A 42 9.93 4.28 -2.98
N LEU A 43 10.99 4.53 -3.75
CA LEU A 43 12.37 4.61 -3.26
C LEU A 43 12.79 6.06 -3.14
N GLY A 44 13.37 6.36 -2.00
CA GLY A 44 13.90 7.66 -1.69
C GLY A 44 15.38 7.76 -1.82
N LEU A 45 15.83 8.61 -2.75
CA LEU A 45 17.22 8.79 -3.08
C LEU A 45 17.61 10.22 -2.70
N PRO A 46 18.27 10.42 -1.55
CA PRO A 46 18.85 11.71 -1.22
C PRO A 46 19.97 12.01 -2.23
N PHE A 47 20.08 13.26 -2.66
CA PHE A 47 21.21 13.73 -3.44
C PHE A 47 21.75 15.02 -2.85
N GLN A 48 23.06 15.22 -2.97
CA GLN A 48 23.77 16.42 -2.51
C GLN A 48 24.64 16.92 -3.65
N GLY A 49 24.75 18.24 -3.79
CA GLY A 49 25.57 18.87 -4.82
C GLY A 49 26.05 20.25 -4.35
N PRO A 50 27.11 20.81 -4.96
CA PRO A 50 27.71 22.07 -4.50
C PRO A 50 26.77 23.28 -4.56
N GLU A 51 25.77 23.26 -5.44
CA GLU A 51 24.76 24.33 -5.60
C GLU A 51 23.41 24.01 -4.94
N LEU A 52 23.29 22.84 -4.30
CA LEU A 52 22.05 22.28 -3.78
C LEU A 52 22.12 22.14 -2.26
N ASP A 53 21.17 22.76 -1.58
CA ASP A 53 21.08 22.78 -0.13
C ASP A 53 20.44 21.47 0.35
N CYS A 54 19.37 21.07 -0.33
CA CYS A 54 18.72 19.79 -0.14
C CYS A 54 18.19 19.25 -1.45
N GLY A 55 18.41 17.96 -1.65
CA GLY A 55 18.09 17.28 -2.87
C GLY A 55 17.43 15.95 -2.61
N TYR A 56 16.24 15.75 -3.17
CA TYR A 56 15.56 14.48 -2.99
C TYR A 56 14.86 13.97 -4.26
N ARG A 57 15.13 12.72 -4.61
CA ARG A 57 14.52 12.00 -5.74
C ARG A 57 13.65 10.88 -5.20
N LEU A 58 12.36 10.92 -5.52
CA LEU A 58 11.41 9.85 -5.26
C LEU A 58 11.17 9.05 -6.54
N LEU A 59 11.57 7.79 -6.56
CA LEU A 59 11.31 6.87 -7.66
C LEU A 59 10.17 5.91 -7.26
N ASN A 60 9.02 6.04 -7.91
CA ASN A 60 7.88 5.15 -7.70
C ASN A 60 7.78 4.13 -8.83
N GLY A 61 7.36 2.91 -8.50
CA GLY A 61 7.19 1.86 -9.49
C GLY A 61 6.77 0.53 -8.89
N LYS A 62 6.92 -0.53 -9.68
CA LYS A 62 6.67 -1.91 -9.23
C LYS A 62 7.97 -2.56 -8.82
N LEU A 63 7.98 -3.17 -7.64
CA LEU A 63 9.10 -3.99 -7.19
C LEU A 63 9.19 -5.24 -8.07
N LEU A 64 10.35 -5.44 -8.69
CA LEU A 64 10.68 -6.67 -9.39
C LEU A 64 11.51 -7.58 -8.49
N ASP A 65 11.75 -8.80 -8.98
CA ASP A 65 12.66 -9.72 -8.35
C ASP A 65 14.04 -9.07 -8.17
N THR A 66 14.47 -8.95 -6.93
CA THR A 66 15.71 -8.28 -6.56
C THR A 66 16.91 -9.20 -6.75
N GLN A 67 17.95 -8.67 -7.38
CA GLN A 67 19.23 -9.36 -7.53
C GLN A 67 20.17 -8.91 -6.42
N LYS A 68 21.06 -9.79 -5.94
CA LYS A 68 21.96 -9.58 -4.79
C LYS A 68 22.41 -8.12 -4.61
N LYS A 69 21.98 -7.47 -3.51
CA LYS A 69 22.28 -6.07 -3.10
C LYS A 69 21.69 -4.95 -3.99
N LEU A 70 20.91 -5.28 -5.00
CA LEU A 70 20.26 -4.33 -5.91
C LEU A 70 18.74 -4.45 -5.81
N ILE A 71 18.07 -3.33 -5.55
CA ILE A 71 16.62 -3.25 -5.68
C ILE A 71 16.29 -2.96 -7.14
N ARG A 72 15.48 -3.82 -7.75
CA ARG A 72 15.01 -3.65 -9.13
C ARG A 72 13.59 -3.12 -9.11
N VAL A 73 13.38 -1.99 -9.77
CA VAL A 73 12.08 -1.34 -9.87
C VAL A 73 11.75 -1.14 -11.34
N LEU A 74 10.53 -1.50 -11.73
CA LEU A 74 9.95 -1.04 -12.98
C LEU A 74 9.34 0.34 -12.72
N PRO A 75 9.96 1.44 -13.18
CA PRO A 75 9.54 2.77 -12.79
C PRO A 75 8.20 3.14 -13.46
N ALA A 76 7.36 3.85 -12.72
CA ALA A 76 6.09 4.40 -13.20
C ALA A 76 6.18 5.93 -13.24
N ASP A 77 6.74 6.53 -12.19
CA ASP A 77 6.93 7.95 -12.08
C ASP A 77 8.13 8.27 -11.19
N GLU A 78 8.69 9.44 -11.41
CA GLU A 78 9.78 9.98 -10.65
C GLU A 78 9.55 11.46 -10.36
N VAL A 79 9.78 11.86 -9.12
CA VAL A 79 9.71 13.25 -8.69
C VAL A 79 11.06 13.64 -8.11
N LYS A 80 11.67 14.69 -8.65
CA LYS A 80 12.86 15.32 -8.09
C LYS A 80 12.48 16.67 -7.50
N THR A 81 12.89 16.89 -6.26
CA THR A 81 12.81 18.18 -5.59
C THR A 81 14.23 18.68 -5.35
N LEU A 82 14.54 19.84 -5.90
CA LEU A 82 15.84 20.50 -5.90
C LEU A 82 15.69 21.82 -5.13
N ASP A 83 16.23 21.89 -3.92
CA ASP A 83 16.29 23.14 -3.15
C ASP A 83 17.70 23.73 -3.30
N PHE A 84 17.79 24.93 -3.84
CA PHE A 84 19.04 25.62 -4.13
C PHE A 84 19.44 26.55 -2.96
N ASN A 85 20.74 26.77 -2.79
CA ASN A 85 21.29 27.59 -1.69
C ASN A 85 20.84 29.07 -1.72
N ASN A 86 20.25 29.51 -2.82
CA ASN A 86 19.68 30.85 -2.98
C ASN A 86 18.19 30.94 -2.57
N GLY A 87 17.62 29.87 -2.00
CA GLY A 87 16.22 29.79 -1.59
C GLY A 87 15.23 29.46 -2.71
N LEU A 88 15.70 29.20 -3.94
CA LEU A 88 14.84 28.70 -5.01
C LEU A 88 14.59 27.20 -4.85
N ALA A 89 13.39 26.77 -5.21
CA ALA A 89 13.04 25.35 -5.28
C ALA A 89 12.55 24.99 -6.68
N LYS A 90 13.03 23.87 -7.22
CA LYS A 90 12.56 23.31 -8.50
C LYS A 90 12.04 21.91 -8.27
N LYS A 91 10.83 21.66 -8.78
CA LYS A 91 10.22 20.34 -8.80
C LYS A 91 10.15 19.84 -10.24
N GLU A 92 10.76 18.69 -10.49
CA GLU A 92 10.69 18.00 -11.78
C GLU A 92 9.91 16.70 -11.60
N GLU A 93 8.93 16.46 -12.46
CA GLU A 93 8.14 15.23 -12.47
C GLU A 93 8.30 14.56 -13.83
N ILE A 94 8.73 13.31 -13.81
CA ILE A 94 8.89 12.47 -15.00
C ILE A 94 7.91 11.31 -14.85
N ARG A 95 6.95 11.22 -15.78
CA ARG A 95 6.05 10.08 -15.86
C ARG A 95 6.56 9.14 -16.92
N TYR A 96 6.98 7.95 -16.50
CA TYR A 96 7.26 6.86 -17.39
C TYR A 96 5.91 6.28 -17.78
N GLY A 97 5.29 6.87 -18.80
CA GLY A 97 4.04 6.37 -19.38
C GLY A 97 4.17 4.89 -19.78
N ASN A 98 3.07 4.29 -20.25
CA ASN A 98 2.94 2.86 -20.56
C ASN A 98 3.79 2.42 -21.78
N ILE A 99 5.09 2.67 -21.72
CA ILE A 99 6.10 2.40 -22.74
C ILE A 99 6.42 0.90 -22.62
N ARG A 100 5.94 0.13 -23.59
CA ARG A 100 6.29 -1.29 -23.70
C ARG A 100 7.82 -1.41 -23.79
N GLY A 101 8.40 -2.28 -22.95
CA GLY A 101 9.85 -2.51 -22.95
C GLY A 101 10.66 -1.53 -22.11
N LEU A 102 10.03 -0.75 -21.23
CA LEU A 102 10.75 0.10 -20.28
C LEU A 102 11.74 -0.76 -19.45
N PRO A 103 13.04 -0.47 -19.49
CA PRO A 103 14.01 -1.25 -18.74
C PRO A 103 13.84 -1.01 -17.24
N PRO A 104 14.00 -2.04 -16.40
CA PRO A 104 13.98 -1.87 -14.97
C PRO A 104 15.20 -1.09 -14.48
N ILE A 105 14.99 -0.21 -13.51
CA ILE A 105 16.05 0.53 -12.84
C ILE A 105 16.54 -0.31 -11.67
N SER A 106 17.84 -0.59 -11.65
CA SER A 106 18.53 -1.28 -10.56
C SER A 106 19.27 -0.26 -9.69
N LEU A 107 18.93 -0.19 -8.40
CA LEU A 107 19.55 0.74 -7.46
C LEU A 107 20.26 -0.04 -6.34
N PRO A 108 21.49 0.35 -5.97
CA PRO A 108 22.14 -0.22 -4.81
C PRO A 108 21.40 0.21 -3.54
N VAL A 109 21.29 -0.71 -2.59
CA VAL A 109 20.60 -0.45 -1.31
C VAL A 109 21.21 0.73 -0.54
N ALA A 110 22.51 0.96 -0.68
CA ALA A 110 23.23 2.02 0.03
C ALA A 110 22.75 3.44 -0.34
N ASP A 111 22.24 3.63 -1.55
CA ASP A 111 21.83 4.95 -2.06
C ASP A 111 20.38 5.27 -1.66
N ILE A 112 19.66 4.32 -1.05
CA ILE A 112 18.24 4.45 -0.70
C ILE A 112 18.13 4.92 0.75
N GLY A 113 17.66 6.15 0.93
CA GLY A 113 17.41 6.75 2.24
C GLY A 113 16.13 6.24 2.91
N HIS A 114 15.05 6.10 2.15
CA HIS A 114 13.81 5.52 2.66
C HIS A 114 13.06 4.73 1.60
N LEU A 115 12.20 3.84 2.06
CA LEU A 115 11.42 2.94 1.23
C LEU A 115 9.96 3.01 1.66
N THR A 116 9.09 3.19 0.69
CA THR A 116 7.66 3.03 0.88
C THR A 116 7.16 1.82 0.12
N TYR A 117 6.28 1.04 0.72
CA TYR A 117 5.76 -0.17 0.11
C TYR A 117 4.25 -0.27 0.29
N ARG A 118 3.59 -0.70 -0.78
CA ARG A 118 2.17 -1.01 -0.82
C ARG A 118 1.98 -2.34 -1.55
N ARG A 119 1.24 -3.27 -0.95
CA ARG A 119 1.04 -4.61 -1.52
C ARG A 119 0.29 -4.52 -2.86
N LYS A 120 0.54 -5.48 -3.75
CA LYS A 120 -0.28 -5.66 -4.95
C LYS A 120 -1.76 -5.79 -4.57
N GLY A 121 -2.63 -5.09 -5.29
CA GLY A 121 -4.06 -5.04 -5.01
C GLY A 121 -4.46 -4.19 -3.81
N ALA A 122 -3.54 -3.64 -3.01
CA ALA A 122 -3.92 -2.80 -1.87
C ALA A 122 -4.70 -1.54 -2.28
N GLU A 123 -4.64 -1.13 -3.54
CA GLU A 123 -5.51 -0.08 -4.07
C GLU A 123 -6.97 -0.53 -4.16
N ASP A 124 -7.22 -1.72 -4.71
CA ASP A 124 -8.54 -2.33 -4.74
C ASP A 124 -9.10 -2.51 -3.33
N TRP A 125 -8.28 -2.99 -2.39
CA TRP A 125 -8.69 -3.16 -0.99
C TRP A 125 -8.98 -1.83 -0.31
N ASN A 126 -8.23 -0.77 -0.62
CA ASN A 126 -8.52 0.56 -0.13
C ASN A 126 -9.85 1.07 -0.69
N ASN A 127 -10.08 0.90 -1.99
CA ASN A 127 -11.31 1.35 -2.64
C ASN A 127 -12.54 0.60 -2.11
N LEU A 128 -12.45 -0.73 -1.95
CA LEU A 128 -13.47 -1.53 -1.30
C LEU A 128 -13.70 -1.09 0.16
N GLY A 129 -12.63 -0.78 0.89
CA GLY A 129 -12.70 -0.24 2.24
C GLY A 129 -13.47 1.09 2.29
N VAL A 130 -13.14 2.03 1.41
CA VAL A 130 -13.84 3.31 1.27
C VAL A 130 -15.32 3.06 0.97
N VAL A 131 -15.63 2.28 -0.07
CA VAL A 131 -17.02 1.97 -0.46
C VAL A 131 -17.80 1.35 0.70
N ALA A 132 -17.25 0.36 1.39
CA ALA A 132 -17.91 -0.28 2.52
C ALA A 132 -18.19 0.71 3.67
N THR A 133 -17.23 1.58 4.00
CA THR A 133 -17.43 2.62 5.03
C THR A 133 -18.45 3.68 4.60
N THR A 134 -18.45 4.11 3.34
CA THR A 134 -19.42 5.09 2.82
C THR A 134 -20.83 4.51 2.78
N LEU A 135 -21.00 3.28 2.29
CA LEU A 135 -22.30 2.60 2.28
C LEU A 135 -22.81 2.38 3.70
N SER A 136 -21.93 2.05 4.64
CA SER A 136 -22.30 1.97 6.06
C SER A 136 -22.78 3.32 6.60
N ALA A 137 -22.05 4.41 6.34
CA ALA A 137 -22.46 5.74 6.79
C ALA A 137 -23.83 6.14 6.23
N LEU A 138 -24.07 5.89 4.94
CA LEU A 138 -25.38 6.11 4.31
C LEU A 138 -26.47 5.22 4.93
N SER A 139 -26.15 3.96 5.18
CA SER A 139 -27.08 3.01 5.80
C SER A 139 -27.45 3.45 7.22
N ALA A 140 -26.49 3.87 8.04
CA ALA A 140 -26.74 4.31 9.41
C ALA A 140 -27.47 5.65 9.49
N LEU A 141 -27.13 6.61 8.62
CA LEU A 141 -27.65 7.98 8.70
C LEU A 141 -28.94 8.20 7.92
N VAL A 142 -29.19 7.41 6.88
CA VAL A 142 -30.35 7.59 5.98
C VAL A 142 -31.24 6.37 6.03
N ILE A 143 -30.72 5.18 5.70
CA ILE A 143 -31.55 3.98 5.55
C ILE A 143 -32.13 3.55 6.90
N ALA A 144 -31.35 3.54 7.98
CA ALA A 144 -31.81 3.09 9.28
C ALA A 144 -32.96 3.95 9.82
N PRO A 145 -32.90 5.31 9.80
CA PRO A 145 -34.03 6.16 10.16
C PRO A 145 -35.24 6.01 9.22
N LEU A 146 -35.04 5.91 7.91
CA LEU A 146 -36.16 5.80 6.96
C LEU A 146 -36.87 4.45 7.06
N ALA A 147 -36.10 3.36 7.23
CA ALA A 147 -36.62 2.01 7.32
C ALA A 147 -37.22 1.70 8.69
N SER A 148 -36.93 2.50 9.71
CA SER A 148 -37.50 2.36 11.04
C SER A 148 -38.85 3.06 11.20
N ILE A 149 -39.30 3.87 10.25
CA ILE A 149 -40.62 4.49 10.32
C ILE A 149 -41.67 3.49 9.81
N ASN A 150 -42.67 3.19 10.63
CA ASN A 150 -43.85 2.46 10.19
C ASN A 150 -44.84 3.44 9.55
N TYR A 151 -44.77 3.59 8.22
CA TYR A 151 -45.61 4.53 7.47
C TYR A 151 -47.11 4.27 7.54
N SER A 152 -47.54 3.07 7.96
CA SER A 152 -48.97 2.76 8.15
C SER A 152 -49.54 3.27 9.48
N LYS A 153 -48.69 3.41 10.50
CA LYS A 153 -49.09 3.80 11.87
C LYS A 153 -48.45 5.11 12.35
N GLY A 154 -47.46 5.63 11.63
CA GLY A 154 -46.67 6.80 12.05
C GLY A 154 -45.70 6.51 13.20
N GLU A 155 -45.53 5.26 13.59
CA GLU A 155 -44.73 4.86 14.76
C GLU A 155 -43.29 4.50 14.39
N PHE A 156 -42.37 4.66 15.34
CA PHE A 156 -40.97 4.26 15.19
C PHE A 156 -40.76 2.79 15.61
N ASN A 157 -40.23 1.99 14.70
CA ASN A 157 -39.83 0.60 14.91
C ASN A 157 -38.35 0.54 15.31
N SER A 158 -38.10 0.51 16.63
CA SER A 158 -36.76 0.41 17.21
C SER A 158 -36.02 -0.86 16.79
N ASP A 159 -36.69 -2.00 16.68
CA ASP A 159 -36.04 -3.27 16.35
C ASP A 159 -35.48 -3.24 14.92
N GLN A 160 -36.25 -2.66 13.99
CA GLN A 160 -35.82 -2.49 12.62
C GLN A 160 -34.67 -1.48 12.50
N TYR A 161 -34.73 -0.38 13.27
CA TYR A 161 -33.61 0.56 13.38
C TYR A 161 -32.33 -0.14 13.85
N PHE A 162 -32.39 -0.87 14.97
CA PHE A 162 -31.21 -1.53 15.56
C PHE A 162 -30.62 -2.60 14.63
N ARG A 163 -31.45 -3.30 13.84
CA ARG A 163 -30.96 -4.24 12.83
C ARG A 163 -30.15 -3.53 11.74
N TRP A 164 -30.69 -2.46 11.16
CA TRP A 164 -29.98 -1.69 10.12
C TRP A 164 -28.74 -0.97 10.65
N ALA A 165 -28.83 -0.39 11.85
CA ALA A 165 -27.69 0.20 12.54
C ALA A 165 -26.60 -0.86 12.82
N GLY A 166 -27.00 -2.07 13.25
CA GLY A 166 -26.11 -3.20 13.48
C GLY A 166 -25.38 -3.66 12.21
N TYR A 167 -26.08 -3.79 11.08
CA TYR A 167 -25.46 -4.11 9.79
C TYR A 167 -24.48 -3.03 9.33
N SER A 168 -24.83 -1.77 9.55
CA SER A 168 -23.95 -0.63 9.25
C SER A 168 -22.67 -0.72 10.09
N LEU A 169 -22.78 -0.94 11.40
CA LEU A 169 -21.61 -1.10 12.26
C LEU A 169 -20.69 -2.24 11.80
N GLY A 170 -21.27 -3.39 11.42
CA GLY A 170 -20.53 -4.53 10.87
C GLY A 170 -19.78 -4.16 9.57
N LEU A 171 -20.44 -3.49 8.64
CA LEU A 171 -19.83 -3.01 7.40
C LEU A 171 -18.72 -1.99 7.64
N THR A 172 -18.89 -1.07 8.60
CA THR A 172 -17.83 -0.15 9.01
C THR A 172 -16.62 -0.90 9.52
N GLY A 173 -16.81 -1.90 10.39
CA GLY A 173 -15.72 -2.71 10.93
C GLY A 173 -14.90 -3.37 9.82
N VAL A 174 -15.57 -3.99 8.84
CA VAL A 174 -14.91 -4.57 7.66
C VAL A 174 -14.19 -3.49 6.85
N GLY A 175 -14.87 -2.38 6.53
CA GLY A 175 -14.31 -1.31 5.73
C GLY A 175 -13.04 -0.70 6.35
N VAL A 176 -13.06 -0.42 7.65
CA VAL A 176 -11.90 0.11 8.40
C VAL A 176 -10.75 -0.91 8.41
N ALA A 177 -11.03 -2.20 8.60
CA ALA A 177 -10.00 -3.24 8.55
C ALA A 177 -9.32 -3.30 7.16
N LEU A 178 -10.09 -3.20 6.08
CA LEU A 178 -9.57 -3.13 4.71
C LEU A 178 -8.69 -1.89 4.49
N LEU A 179 -9.12 -0.72 4.98
CA LEU A 179 -8.35 0.54 4.90
C LEU A 179 -7.01 0.45 5.66
N ILE A 180 -7.01 -0.11 6.86
CA ILE A 180 -5.78 -0.29 7.66
C ILE A 180 -4.84 -1.30 6.97
N GLY A 181 -5.40 -2.37 6.42
CA GLY A 181 -4.64 -3.41 5.72
C GLY A 181 -4.01 -2.93 4.40
N SER A 182 -4.65 -1.97 3.73
CA SER A 182 -4.23 -1.42 2.44
C SER A 182 -3.27 -0.22 2.52
N LYS A 183 -3.05 0.31 3.73
CA LYS A 183 -2.20 1.49 3.96
C LYS A 183 -0.77 1.27 3.46
N LYS A 184 -0.26 2.27 2.71
CA LYS A 184 1.15 2.38 2.31
C LYS A 184 2.03 2.45 3.55
N ARG A 185 3.05 1.59 3.63
CA ARG A 185 3.99 1.52 4.75
C ARG A 185 5.26 2.27 4.40
N HIS A 186 5.82 2.97 5.38
CA HIS A 186 7.07 3.72 5.24
C HIS A 186 8.14 3.08 6.13
N PHE A 187 9.33 2.93 5.58
CA PHE A 187 10.48 2.29 6.19
C PHE A 187 11.70 3.18 5.96
N ASP A 188 12.24 3.76 7.02
CA ASP A 188 13.52 4.46 6.97
C ASP A 188 14.64 3.43 6.92
N LEU A 189 15.56 3.55 5.98
CA LEU A 189 16.67 2.62 5.85
C LEU A 189 17.90 3.13 6.62
N GLN A 190 18.60 2.22 7.29
CA GLN A 190 19.85 2.55 7.97
C GLN A 190 20.96 2.77 6.94
N ARG A 191 21.62 3.93 7.01
CA ARG A 191 22.79 4.21 6.16
C ARG A 191 24.07 3.60 6.75
N PRO A 192 25.06 3.27 5.90
CA PRO A 192 26.39 2.87 6.37
C PRO A 192 26.96 3.92 7.34
N GLY A 193 27.43 3.48 8.52
CA GLY A 193 27.98 4.37 9.56
C GLY A 193 26.96 5.02 10.49
N GLN A 194 25.65 4.86 10.25
CA GLN A 194 24.61 5.36 11.16
C GLN A 194 24.37 4.37 12.31
N ALA A 195 24.21 4.89 13.53
CA ALA A 195 23.86 4.07 14.70
C ALA A 195 22.50 3.38 14.52
N ALA A 196 22.35 2.19 15.08
CA ALA A 196 21.09 1.44 15.06
C ALA A 196 19.98 2.23 15.75
N GLY A 197 18.77 2.19 15.20
CA GLY A 197 17.66 3.01 15.66
C GLY A 197 16.33 2.29 15.54
N LYS A 198 15.41 2.55 16.48
CA LYS A 198 14.07 1.90 16.52
C LYS A 198 13.28 2.05 15.22
N LYS A 199 13.47 3.14 14.47
CA LYS A 199 12.78 3.41 13.21
C LYS A 199 13.53 2.93 11.97
N LEU A 200 14.80 2.54 12.12
CA LEU A 200 15.68 2.19 11.01
C LEU A 200 15.61 0.70 10.68
N TRP A 201 15.53 0.42 9.39
CA TRP A 201 15.43 -0.91 8.80
C TRP A 201 16.66 -1.20 7.93
N VAL A 202 17.06 -2.45 7.89
CA VAL A 202 18.16 -2.99 7.08
C VAL A 202 17.57 -3.97 6.10
N ILE A 203 18.02 -3.95 4.85
CA ILE A 203 17.63 -4.95 3.86
C ILE A 203 18.50 -6.19 4.06
N GLU A 204 17.88 -7.29 4.48
CA GLU A 204 18.49 -8.61 4.55
C GLU A 204 18.39 -9.31 3.19
N LYS A 205 19.47 -10.02 2.85
CA LYS A 205 19.63 -10.77 1.60
C LYS A 205 18.85 -12.08 1.63
#